data_AF-U6DD35-F1
#
_entry.id   AF-U6DD35-F1
#
_cell.length_a   1.000
_cell.length_b   1.000
_cell.length_c   1.000
_cell.angle_alpha   90.00
_cell.angle_beta   90.00
_cell.angle_gamma   90.00
#
_symmetry.space_group_name_H-M   'P 1'
#
loop_
_entity.id
_entity.type
_entity.pdbx_description
1 polymer ?
#
loop_
_entity_poly.entity_id
_entity_poly.type
_entity_poly.pdbx_seq_one_letter_code
_entity_poly.pdbx_strand_id
1 'polypeptide(L)'
;YFYEQAFREHWERSWVSQHCKSLAIPCPAHYTPRMSPDFTVYMIKYLMTLIVGITSGFWIWSGKTLHSWRKFYPRLTNSRHGETTV
;
A
#
# COMPACT_ATOMS: atom_id res chain seq x y z
N TYR A 1 2.39 -12.45 -4.14
CA TYR A 1 1.64 -13.72 -4.18
C TYR A 1 2.50 -14.93 -3.81
N PHE A 2 3.58 -15.26 -4.54
CA PHE A 2 4.42 -16.42 -4.20
C PHE A 2 4.99 -16.38 -2.75
N TYR A 3 5.44 -15.21 -2.28
CA TYR A 3 5.89 -15.02 -0.91
C TYR A 3 4.81 -15.30 0.13
N GLU A 4 3.62 -14.71 -0.03
CA GLU A 4 2.48 -14.95 0.87
C GLU A 4 2.09 -16.43 0.89
N GLN A 5 2.16 -17.11 -0.26
CA GLN A 5 1.76 -18.51 -0.37
C GLN A 5 2.76 -19.47 0.26
N ALA A 6 4.07 -19.20 0.16
CA ALA A 6 5.11 -20.01 0.79
C ALA A 6 5.16 -19.84 2.32
N PHE A 7 4.87 -18.64 2.83
CA PHE A 7 4.97 -18.34 4.26
C PHE A 7 3.64 -18.47 5.04
N ARG A 8 2.49 -18.57 4.35
CA ARG A 8 1.17 -18.71 4.98
C ARG A 8 1.11 -19.83 6.02
N GLU A 9 1.61 -21.01 5.67
CA GLU A 9 1.66 -22.18 6.57
C GLU A 9 2.44 -21.89 7.86
N HIS A 10 3.52 -21.11 7.77
CA HIS A 10 4.36 -20.75 8.92
C HIS A 10 3.67 -19.72 9.81
N TRP A 11 2.97 -18.75 9.20
CA TRP A 11 2.18 -17.75 9.94
C TRP A 11 0.99 -18.40 10.64
N GLU A 12 0.31 -19.35 10.01
CA GLU A 12 -0.81 -20.06 10.60
C GLU A 12 -0.38 -20.89 11.82
N ARG A 13 0.72 -21.66 11.70
CA ARG A 13 1.30 -22.39 12.84
C ARG A 13 1.74 -21.48 13.97
N SER A 14 2.30 -20.31 13.64
CA SER A 14 2.66 -19.30 14.64
C SER A 14 1.42 -18.72 15.32
N TRP A 15 0.37 -18.43 14.56
CA TRP A 15 -0.88 -17.86 15.07
C TRP A 15 -1.62 -18.85 15.99
N VAL A 16 -1.74 -20.12 15.58
CA VAL A 16 -2.35 -21.19 16.38
C VAL A 16 -1.61 -21.37 17.70
N SER A 17 -0.27 -21.36 17.69
CA SER A 17 0.52 -21.47 18.93
C SER A 17 0.23 -20.33 19.93
N GLN A 18 -0.09 -19.13 19.43
CA GLN A 18 -0.38 -17.96 20.25
C GLN A 18 -1.82 -17.93 20.76
N HIS A 19 -2.79 -18.34 19.94
CA HIS A 19 -4.22 -18.20 20.24
C HIS A 19 -4.88 -19.49 20.73
N CYS A 20 -4.21 -20.64 20.64
CA CYS A 20 -4.72 -21.94 21.05
C CYS A 20 -5.40 -21.93 22.44
N LYS A 21 -4.76 -21.30 23.44
CA LYS A 21 -5.31 -21.23 24.81
C LYS A 21 -6.58 -20.38 24.92
N SER A 22 -6.69 -19.32 24.12
CA SER A 22 -7.83 -18.40 24.14
C SER A 22 -9.02 -18.93 23.33
N LEU A 23 -8.76 -19.71 22.28
CA LEU A 23 -9.79 -20.24 21.37
C LEU A 23 -10.15 -21.72 21.65
N ALA A 24 -9.56 -22.34 22.68
CA ALA A 24 -9.76 -23.75 23.03
C ALA A 24 -9.48 -24.74 21.87
N ILE A 25 -8.51 -24.42 21.02
CA ILE A 25 -8.01 -25.29 19.93
C ILE A 25 -6.86 -26.15 20.50
N PRO A 26 -6.62 -27.39 20.05
CA PRO A 26 -5.45 -28.16 20.48
C PRO A 26 -4.12 -27.46 20.13
N CYS A 27 -3.27 -27.24 21.14
CA CYS A 27 -1.95 -26.63 20.94
C CYS A 27 -0.99 -27.62 20.29
N PRO A 28 -0.13 -27.16 19.36
CA PRO A 28 0.94 -28.00 18.84
C PRO A 28 1.91 -28.40 19.96
N ALA A 29 2.32 -29.68 19.97
CA ALA A 29 3.22 -30.23 20.98
C ALA A 29 4.65 -29.69 20.88
N HIS A 30 5.04 -29.17 19.72
CA HIS A 30 6.35 -28.60 19.46
C HIS A 30 6.30 -27.07 19.41
N TYR A 31 7.29 -26.41 20.01
CA TYR A 31 7.44 -24.96 19.94
C TYR A 31 7.66 -24.54 18.49
N THR A 32 6.79 -23.67 17.97
CA THR A 32 6.94 -23.07 16.64
C THR A 32 7.57 -21.69 16.79
N PRO A 33 8.62 -21.37 16.03
CA PRO A 33 9.22 -20.03 16.05
C PRO A 33 8.18 -19.01 15.60
N ARG A 34 8.10 -17.89 16.30
CA ARG A 34 7.16 -16.80 15.97
C ARG A 34 7.56 -16.18 14.64
N MET A 35 6.79 -16.49 13.61
CA MET A 35 6.98 -15.94 12.28
C MET A 35 5.79 -15.05 11.93
N SER A 36 6.04 -13.76 11.78
CA SER A 36 5.05 -12.78 11.33
C SER A 36 5.28 -12.46 9.85
N PRO A 37 4.23 -12.07 9.11
CA PRO A 37 4.42 -11.57 7.76
C PRO A 37 5.31 -10.34 7.77
N ASP A 38 6.24 -10.28 6.82
CA ASP A 38 7.13 -9.13 6.67
C ASP A 38 6.32 -7.94 6.12
N PHE A 39 6.23 -6.89 6.93
CA PHE A 39 5.55 -5.64 6.59
C PHE A 39 6.08 -5.03 5.28
N THR A 40 7.35 -5.26 4.98
CA THR A 40 8.03 -4.76 3.77
C THR A 40 7.39 -5.31 2.49
N VAL A 41 6.90 -6.55 2.51
CA VAL A 41 6.24 -7.15 1.32
C VAL A 41 4.93 -6.45 1.00
N TYR A 42 4.19 -6.01 2.02
CA TYR A 42 3.01 -5.18 1.82
C TYR A 42 3.39 -3.80 1.27
N MET A 43 4.43 -3.17 1.82
CA MET A 43 4.92 -1.88 1.30
C MET A 43 5.33 -1.97 -0.17
N ILE A 44 6.02 -3.04 -0.57
CA ILE A 44 6.42 -3.29 -1.97
C ILE A 44 5.18 -3.47 -2.85
N LYS A 45 4.17 -4.22 -2.40
CA LYS A 45 2.93 -4.41 -3.17
C LYS A 45 2.26 -3.07 -3.49
N TYR A 46 2.12 -2.20 -2.49
CA TYR A 46 1.54 -0.87 -2.69
C TYR A 46 2.41 0.01 -3.56
N LEU A 47 3.73 -0.01 -3.36
CA LEU A 47 4.68 0.73 -4.17
C LEU A 47 4.59 0.35 -5.66
N MET A 48 4.51 -0.95 -5.97
CA MET A 48 4.37 -1.44 -7.34
C MET A 48 3.08 -0.94 -7.99
N THR A 49 1.95 -0.99 -7.27
CA THR A 49 0.67 -0.46 -7.77
C THR A 49 0.68 1.06 -7.93
N LEU A 50 1.33 1.77 -7.01
CA LEU A 50 1.45 3.22 -7.03
C LEU A 50 2.27 3.68 -8.22
N ILE A 51 3.43 3.06 -8.46
CA ILE A 51 4.30 3.41 -9.57
C ILE A 51 3.59 3.15 -10.90
N VAL A 52 2.89 2.03 -11.09
CA VAL A 52 2.12 1.76 -12.32
C VAL A 52 1.00 2.78 -12.54
N GLY A 53 0.31 3.22 -11.47
CA GLY A 53 -0.67 4.29 -11.54
C GLY A 53 -0.05 5.65 -11.91
N ILE A 54 1.11 5.96 -11.36
CA ILE A 54 1.85 7.19 -11.66
C ILE A 54 2.36 7.18 -13.11
N THR A 55 2.98 6.10 -13.56
CA THR A 55 3.54 5.99 -14.92
C THR A 55 2.44 6.03 -15.97
N SER A 56 1.29 5.38 -15.75
CA SER A 56 0.14 5.48 -16.64
C SER A 56 -0.48 6.89 -16.63
N GLY A 57 -0.63 7.51 -15.46
CA GLY A 57 -1.10 8.89 -15.33
C GLY A 57 -0.21 9.87 -16.11
N PHE A 58 1.11 9.78 -15.94
CA PHE A 58 2.06 10.56 -16.72
C PHE A 58 2.04 10.20 -18.21
N TRP A 59 1.95 8.93 -18.58
CA TRP A 59 1.85 8.53 -19.98
C TRP A 59 0.65 9.16 -20.70
N ILE A 60 -0.47 9.27 -19.98
CA ILE A 60 -1.71 9.91 -20.46
C ILE A 60 -1.62 11.45 -20.40
N TRP A 61 -0.81 12.03 -19.50
CA TRP A 61 -0.63 13.49 -19.35
C TRP A 61 0.56 14.11 -20.09
N SER A 62 1.58 13.32 -20.47
CA SER A 62 2.93 13.86 -20.68
C SER A 62 3.19 14.47 -22.06
N GLY A 63 2.32 14.29 -23.05
CA GLY A 63 2.55 14.92 -24.36
C GLY A 63 2.21 16.41 -24.42
N LYS A 64 1.05 16.81 -23.89
CA LYS A 64 0.50 18.17 -24.05
C LYS A 64 -0.16 18.73 -22.78
N THR A 65 -0.57 17.85 -21.87
CA THR A 65 -1.38 18.20 -20.70
C THR A 65 -0.51 18.87 -19.62
N LEU A 66 0.67 18.32 -19.30
CA LEU A 66 1.59 18.90 -18.30
C LEU A 66 2.03 20.35 -18.61
N HIS A 67 2.31 20.68 -19.87
CA HIS A 67 2.70 22.03 -20.26
C HIS A 67 1.55 23.04 -20.12
N SER A 68 0.33 22.63 -20.49
CA SER A 68 -0.87 23.47 -20.34
C SER A 68 -1.25 23.66 -18.87
N TRP A 69 -1.11 22.62 -18.05
CA TRP A 69 -1.34 22.67 -16.61
C TRP A 69 -0.35 23.58 -15.88
N ARG A 70 0.92 23.61 -16.29
CA ARG A 70 1.93 24.55 -15.73
C ARG A 70 1.54 26.02 -15.95
N LYS A 71 0.84 26.33 -17.05
CA LYS A 71 0.32 27.67 -17.35
C LYS A 71 -1.02 27.96 -16.64
N PHE A 72 -1.78 26.93 -16.28
CA PHE A 72 -3.09 27.04 -15.62
C PHE A 72 -3.00 27.05 -14.08
N TYR A 73 -1.98 26.41 -13.50
CA TYR A 73 -1.78 26.33 -12.03
C TYR A 73 -1.68 27.71 -11.36
N PRO A 74 -0.93 28.70 -11.90
CA PRO A 74 -0.90 30.06 -11.35
C PRO A 74 -2.25 30.78 -11.44
N ARG A 75 -3.09 30.44 -12.43
CA ARG A 75 -4.43 31.04 -12.60
C ARG A 75 -5.42 30.51 -11.57
N LEU A 76 -5.36 29.23 -11.26
CA LEU A 76 -6.17 28.61 -10.20
C LEU A 76 -5.80 29.11 -8.79
N THR A 77 -4.51 29.36 -8.53
CA THR A 77 -4.07 29.92 -7.23
C THR A 77 -4.38 31.41 -7.11
N ASN A 78 -4.35 32.19 -8.21
CA ASN A 78 -4.76 33.61 -8.20
C ASN A 78 -6.28 33.80 -8.21
N SER A 79 -7.06 32.91 -8.85
CA SER A 79 -8.53 33.00 -8.81
C SER A 79 -9.10 32.86 -7.40
N ARG A 80 -8.38 32.18 -6.48
CA ARG A 80 -8.80 32.09 -5.07
C ARG A 80 -8.43 33.32 -4.22
N HIS A 81 -7.62 34.25 -4.74
CA HIS A 81 -7.30 35.51 -4.06
C HIS A 81 -8.15 36.71 -4.55
N GLY A 82 -8.99 36.52 -5.58
CA GLY A 82 -9.79 37.61 -6.18
C GLY A 82 -11.23 37.73 -5.68
N GLU A 83 -11.69 36.84 -4.80
CA GLU A 83 -13.09 36.79 -4.35
C GLU A 83 -13.26 37.29 -2.90
N THR A 84 -12.51 38.32 -2.51
CA THR A 84 -12.74 39.13 -1.31
C THR A 84 -12.07 40.50 -1.48
N THR A 85 -12.77 41.45 -2.12
CA THR A 85 -12.78 42.88 -1.77
C THR A 85 -13.75 43.60 -2.70
N VAL A 86 -14.91 43.93 -2.12
CA VAL A 86 -15.78 45.11 -2.30
C VAL A 86 -15.73 45.85 -3.64
#